data_AF-A0A963FAX3-F1
#
_entry.id   AF-A0A963FAX3-F1
#
_cell.length_a   1.000
_cell.length_b   1.000
_cell.length_c   1.000
_cell.angle_alpha   90.00
_cell.angle_beta   90.00
_cell.angle_gamma   90.00
#
_symmetry.space_group_name_H-M   'P 1'
#
loop_
_entity.id
_entity.type
_entity.pdbx_description
1 polymer ?
#
loop_
_entity_poly.entity_id
_entity_poly.type
_entity_poly.pdbx_seq_one_letter_code
_entity_poly.pdbx_strand_id
1 'polypeptide(L)'
;MNDQTVHPAIDQMSGEAENRQKQNQSIVGGALQRYQQHGPLVALLNRKEHGIVRNSLVQELQQGFEYRRQSLQMVLDTRLQSMEEMCNQVLVTGKARLRQQRSRFFAEELFNVQQAMNAIAVRFNDEVGNALEALKRIEHERLRAREEERIFHAYELFHDTIDKLTTNFANIINESVTR
;
A
#
# COMPACT_ATOMS: atom_id res chain seq x y z
N MET A 1 -13.22 -15.82 1.88
CA MET A 1 -14.52 -15.13 1.87
C MET A 1 -14.52 -14.24 0.65
N ASN A 2 -15.18 -14.73 -0.40
CA ASN A 2 -15.37 -14.03 -1.65
C ASN A 2 -16.53 -13.05 -1.51
N ASP A 3 -16.46 -12.05 -2.38
CA ASP A 3 -17.56 -11.44 -3.12
C ASP A 3 -18.14 -10.10 -2.66
N GLN A 4 -18.25 -9.24 -3.69
CA GLN A 4 -19.17 -8.11 -3.83
C GLN A 4 -18.83 -6.80 -3.11
N THR A 5 -17.86 -6.08 -3.68
CA THR A 5 -17.97 -4.62 -3.81
C THR A 5 -18.19 -4.27 -5.28
N VAL A 6 -19.39 -4.59 -5.78
CA VAL A 6 -19.88 -4.03 -7.05
C VAL A 6 -20.14 -2.55 -6.77
N HIS A 7 -19.23 -1.70 -7.24
CA HIS A 7 -19.31 -0.26 -7.04
C HIS A 7 -20.52 0.32 -7.81
N PRO A 8 -21.37 1.14 -7.18
CA PRO A 8 -22.58 1.73 -7.79
C PRO A 8 -22.31 2.65 -8.99
N ALA A 9 -21.04 2.97 -9.26
CA ALA A 9 -20.61 3.75 -10.41
C ALA A 9 -20.69 2.98 -11.75
N ILE A 10 -20.60 1.64 -11.72
CA ILE A 10 -20.62 0.82 -12.96
C ILE A 10 -22.05 0.68 -13.49
N ASP A 11 -23.04 0.49 -12.61
CA ASP A 11 -24.45 0.40 -12.98
C ASP A 11 -25.03 1.73 -13.48
N GLN A 12 -24.60 2.86 -12.90
CA GLN A 12 -25.02 4.18 -13.38
C GLN A 12 -24.50 4.49 -14.80
N MET A 13 -23.32 3.97 -15.16
CA MET A 13 -22.74 4.17 -16.50
C MET A 13 -23.41 3.34 -17.59
N SER A 14 -23.94 2.15 -17.27
CA SER A 14 -24.70 1.33 -18.23
C SER A 14 -26.00 2.02 -18.64
N GLY A 15 -26.71 2.61 -17.68
CA GLY A 15 -27.94 3.36 -17.95
C GLY A 15 -27.72 4.61 -18.80
N GLU A 16 -26.64 5.36 -18.57
CA GLU A 16 -26.31 6.53 -19.39
C GLU A 16 -25.87 6.16 -20.82
N ALA A 17 -25.13 5.07 -20.98
CA ALA A 17 -24.70 4.58 -22.30
C ALA A 17 -25.91 4.13 -23.14
N GLU A 18 -26.86 3.41 -22.54
CA GLU A 18 -28.09 2.97 -23.21
C GLU A 18 -28.98 4.16 -23.62
N ASN A 19 -29.09 5.17 -22.76
CA ASN A 19 -29.87 6.37 -23.07
C ASN A 19 -29.26 7.16 -24.24
N ARG A 20 -27.93 7.26 -24.32
CA ARG A 20 -27.23 7.90 -25.43
C ARG A 20 -27.33 7.09 -26.73
N GLN A 21 -27.35 5.76 -26.65
CA GLN A 21 -27.58 4.89 -27.82
C GLN A 21 -28.99 5.06 -28.39
N LYS A 22 -30.02 5.11 -27.53
CA LYS A 22 -31.41 5.37 -27.94
C LYS A 22 -31.57 6.74 -28.60
N GLN A 23 -30.90 7.76 -28.07
CA GLN A 23 -30.94 9.11 -28.64
C GLN A 23 -30.29 9.17 -30.03
N ASN A 24 -29.17 8.49 -30.24
CA ASN A 24 -28.53 8.39 -31.55
C ASN A 24 -29.40 7.65 -32.57
N GLN A 25 -30.06 6.56 -32.17
CA GLN A 25 -30.97 5.82 -33.04
C GLN A 25 -32.18 6.68 -33.47
N SER A 26 -32.68 7.53 -32.58
CA SER A 26 -33.76 8.47 -32.89
C SER A 26 -33.33 9.53 -33.92
N ILE A 27 -32.15 10.12 -33.75
CA ILE A 27 -31.63 11.15 -34.67
C ILE A 27 -31.37 10.55 -36.06
N VAL A 28 -30.74 9.38 -36.12
CA VAL A 28 -30.44 8.69 -37.38
C VAL A 28 -31.72 8.19 -38.05
N GLY A 29 -32.65 7.63 -37.28
CA GLY A 29 -33.96 7.20 -37.78
C GLY A 29 -34.78 8.35 -38.35
N GLY A 30 -34.81 9.50 -37.66
CA GLY A 30 -35.49 10.71 -38.13
C GLY A 30 -34.84 11.34 -39.37
N ALA A 31 -33.54 11.16 -39.58
CA ALA A 31 -32.85 11.59 -40.79
C ALA A 31 -33.17 10.67 -41.99
N LEU A 32 -33.19 9.36 -41.77
CA LEU A 32 -33.55 8.35 -42.79
C LEU A 32 -35.01 8.47 -43.23
N GLN A 33 -35.93 8.70 -42.28
CA GLN A 33 -37.35 8.82 -42.58
C GLN A 33 -37.68 10.07 -43.40
N ARG A 34 -36.98 11.19 -43.16
CA ARG A 34 -37.08 12.41 -43.98
C ARG A 34 -36.57 12.19 -45.41
N TYR A 35 -35.53 11.38 -45.58
CA TYR A 35 -35.02 11.01 -46.90
C TYR A 35 -36.00 10.12 -47.69
N GLN A 36 -36.76 9.26 -47.00
CA GLN A 36 -37.78 8.42 -47.64
C GLN A 36 -39.06 9.18 -48.00
N GLN A 37 -39.42 10.23 -47.25
CA GLN A 37 -40.64 11.03 -47.50
C GLN A 37 -40.51 12.02 -48.66
N HIS A 38 -39.30 12.52 -48.94
CA HIS A 38 -39.05 13.39 -50.09
C HIS A 38 -38.51 12.57 -51.26
N GLY A 39 -39.41 12.12 -52.15
CA GLY A 39 -39.07 11.28 -53.30
C GLY A 39 -37.96 11.83 -54.22
N PRO A 40 -37.39 11.00 -55.11
CA PRO A 40 -36.14 11.26 -55.85
C PRO A 40 -36.16 12.48 -56.78
N LEU A 41 -37.35 13.02 -57.10
CA LEU A 41 -37.51 14.21 -57.94
C LEU A 41 -37.24 15.53 -57.17
N VAL A 42 -37.52 15.58 -55.87
CA VAL A 42 -37.19 16.75 -55.01
C VAL A 42 -35.69 16.81 -54.72
N ALA A 43 -35.01 15.65 -54.77
CA ALA A 43 -33.55 15.56 -54.63
C ALA A 43 -32.78 16.16 -55.83
N LEU A 44 -33.37 16.16 -57.03
CA LEU A 44 -32.77 16.68 -58.26
C LEU A 44 -32.94 18.20 -58.43
N LEU A 45 -34.08 18.77 -58.03
CA LEU A 45 -34.37 20.21 -58.13
C LEU A 45 -33.60 21.03 -57.08
N ASN A 46 -33.36 20.48 -55.89
CA ASN A 46 -32.68 21.17 -54.78
C ASN A 46 -31.22 20.71 -54.59
N ARG A 47 -30.53 20.32 -55.66
CA ARG A 47 -29.18 19.72 -55.60
C ARG A 47 -28.13 20.59 -54.88
N LYS A 48 -28.26 21.93 -54.95
CA LYS A 48 -27.41 22.88 -54.22
C LYS A 48 -27.78 22.96 -52.73
N GLU A 49 -29.07 23.00 -52.40
CA GLU A 49 -29.55 23.02 -51.01
C GLU A 49 -29.26 21.69 -50.30
N HIS A 50 -29.43 20.55 -50.97
CA HIS A 50 -29.04 19.23 -50.45
C HIS A 50 -27.53 19.12 -50.22
N GLY A 51 -26.71 19.79 -51.04
CA GLY A 51 -25.27 19.89 -50.80
C GLY A 51 -24.93 20.70 -49.55
N ILE A 52 -25.62 21.82 -49.33
CA ILE A 52 -25.45 22.68 -48.14
C ILE A 52 -25.89 21.94 -46.87
N VAL A 53 -27.07 21.32 -46.88
CA VAL A 53 -27.61 20.54 -45.76
C VAL A 53 -26.74 19.31 -45.47
N ARG A 54 -26.23 18.65 -46.51
CA ARG A 54 -25.30 17.52 -46.33
C ARG A 54 -23.97 17.98 -45.72
N ASN A 55 -23.45 19.13 -46.15
CA ASN A 55 -22.22 19.68 -45.59
C ASN A 55 -22.40 20.16 -44.15
N SER A 56 -23.55 20.77 -43.80
CA SER A 56 -23.86 21.15 -42.42
C SER A 56 -24.02 19.92 -41.53
N LEU A 57 -24.69 18.86 -42.00
CA LEU A 57 -24.81 17.58 -41.27
C LEU A 57 -23.45 16.92 -41.05
N VAL A 58 -22.55 16.96 -42.05
CA VAL A 58 -21.18 16.43 -41.91
C VAL A 58 -20.38 17.24 -40.89
N GLN A 59 -20.51 18.57 -40.88
CA GLN A 59 -19.85 19.43 -39.90
C GLN A 59 -20.39 19.20 -38.48
N GLU A 60 -21.70 19.07 -38.31
CA GLU A 60 -22.32 18.75 -37.02
C GLU A 60 -21.87 17.37 -36.51
N LEU A 61 -21.79 16.38 -37.40
CA LEU A 61 -21.27 15.06 -37.05
C LEU A 61 -19.79 15.12 -36.65
N GLN A 62 -18.96 15.84 -37.40
CA GLN A 62 -17.54 16.04 -37.08
C GLN A 62 -17.36 16.71 -35.72
N GLN A 63 -18.08 17.80 -35.44
CA GLN A 63 -18.07 18.47 -34.14
C GLN A 63 -18.54 17.52 -33.03
N GLY A 64 -19.60 16.73 -33.27
CA GLY A 64 -20.08 15.73 -32.32
C GLY A 64 -19.09 14.58 -32.09
N PHE A 65 -18.28 14.20 -33.08
CA PHE A 65 -17.20 13.23 -32.92
C PHE A 65 -16.02 13.82 -32.16
N GLU A 66 -15.63 15.06 -32.46
CA GLU A 66 -14.55 15.76 -31.75
C GLU A 66 -14.88 15.96 -30.27
N TYR A 67 -16.11 16.40 -29.96
CA TYR A 67 -16.58 16.54 -28.59
C TYR A 67 -16.60 15.21 -27.84
N ARG A 68 -17.04 14.12 -28.48
CA ARG A 68 -17.00 12.78 -27.89
C ARG A 68 -15.58 12.28 -27.67
N ARG A 69 -14.67 12.55 -28.61
CA ARG A 69 -13.25 12.19 -28.47
C ARG A 69 -12.62 12.95 -27.31
N GLN A 70 -12.84 14.26 -27.21
CA GLN A 70 -12.32 15.09 -26.12
C GLN A 70 -12.89 14.68 -24.77
N SER A 71 -14.21 14.42 -24.67
CA SER A 71 -14.82 13.99 -23.42
C SER A 71 -14.35 12.59 -23.00
N LEU A 72 -14.21 11.64 -23.95
CA LEU A 72 -13.60 10.34 -23.67
C LEU A 72 -12.16 10.49 -23.17
N GLN A 73 -11.36 11.34 -23.82
CA GLN A 73 -9.99 11.58 -23.41
C GLN A 73 -9.91 12.19 -22.00
N MET A 74 -10.74 13.19 -21.70
CA MET A 74 -10.81 13.78 -20.36
C MET A 74 -11.22 12.75 -19.29
N VAL A 75 -12.18 11.87 -19.60
CA VAL A 75 -12.58 10.78 -18.70
C VAL A 75 -11.44 9.81 -18.49
N LEU A 76 -10.72 9.42 -19.55
CA LEU A 76 -9.56 8.54 -19.47
C LEU A 76 -8.45 9.15 -18.61
N ASP A 77 -8.11 10.41 -18.85
CA ASP A 77 -7.08 11.13 -18.07
C ASP A 77 -7.46 11.21 -16.59
N THR A 78 -8.72 11.51 -16.29
CA THR A 78 -9.24 11.53 -14.92
C THR A 78 -9.16 10.15 -14.26
N ARG A 79 -9.42 9.07 -15.02
CA ARG A 79 -9.33 7.70 -14.51
C ARG A 79 -7.89 7.28 -14.26
N LEU A 80 -6.98 7.61 -15.16
CA LEU A 80 -5.55 7.35 -14.97
C LEU A 80 -5.03 8.06 -13.73
N GLN A 81 -5.37 9.35 -13.57
CA GLN A 81 -4.98 10.10 -12.38
C GLN A 81 -5.55 9.48 -11.10
N SER A 82 -6.83 9.08 -11.11
CA SER A 82 -7.45 8.40 -9.97
C SER A 82 -6.77 7.06 -9.63
N MET A 83 -6.34 6.29 -10.64
CA MET A 83 -5.59 5.06 -10.43
C MET A 83 -4.20 5.33 -9.86
N GLU A 84 -3.51 6.36 -10.34
CA GLU A 84 -2.20 6.77 -9.81
C GLU A 84 -2.31 7.19 -8.34
N GLU A 85 -3.30 8.01 -8.00
CA GLU A 85 -3.56 8.44 -6.63
C GLU A 85 -3.87 7.24 -5.71
N MET A 86 -4.68 6.29 -6.19
CA MET A 86 -5.01 5.07 -5.44
C MET A 86 -3.77 4.20 -5.22
N CYS A 87 -2.96 3.98 -6.26
CA CYS A 87 -1.71 3.23 -6.16
C CYS A 87 -0.74 3.89 -5.18
N ASN A 88 -0.59 5.21 -5.26
CA ASN A 88 0.24 5.98 -4.33
C ASN A 88 -0.26 5.86 -2.90
N GLN A 89 -1.56 5.95 -2.67
CA GLN A 89 -2.16 5.79 -1.35
C GLN A 89 -1.94 4.39 -0.80
N VAL A 90 -2.16 3.34 -1.60
CA VAL A 90 -1.92 1.94 -1.21
C VAL A 90 -0.44 1.71 -0.88
N LEU A 91 0.48 2.26 -1.68
CA LEU A 91 1.91 2.14 -1.42
C LEU A 91 2.33 2.86 -0.14
N VAL A 92 1.87 4.09 0.08
CA VAL A 92 2.20 4.87 1.27
C VAL A 92 1.61 4.23 2.52
N THR A 93 0.33 3.86 2.49
CA THR A 93 -0.35 3.21 3.62
C THR A 93 0.22 1.82 3.89
N GLY A 94 0.54 1.04 2.85
CA GLY A 94 1.19 -0.25 2.95
C GLY A 94 2.58 -0.15 3.60
N LYS A 95 3.42 0.78 3.13
CA LYS A 95 4.74 1.05 3.74
C LYS A 95 4.62 1.49 5.20
N ALA A 96 3.67 2.37 5.51
CA ALA A 96 3.44 2.83 6.88
C ALA A 96 2.99 1.68 7.80
N ARG A 97 2.07 0.83 7.32
CA ARG A 97 1.60 -0.35 8.05
C ARG A 97 2.72 -1.34 8.31
N LEU A 98 3.55 -1.64 7.30
CA LEU A 98 4.71 -2.53 7.47
C LEU A 98 5.72 -1.96 8.47
N ARG A 99 6.01 -0.67 8.42
CA ARG A 99 6.88 0.00 9.42
C ARG A 99 6.30 -0.13 10.84
N GLN A 100 4.99 0.06 10.99
CA GLN A 100 4.31 -0.06 12.28
C GLN A 100 4.34 -1.50 12.81
N GLN A 101 4.05 -2.49 11.96
CA GLN A 101 4.11 -3.91 12.33
C GLN A 101 5.53 -4.31 12.75
N ARG A 102 6.54 -3.88 11.98
CA ARG A 102 7.96 -4.11 12.27
C ARG A 102 8.38 -3.50 13.60
N SER A 103 8.01 -2.24 13.85
CA SER A 103 8.32 -1.56 15.11
C SER A 103 7.68 -2.25 16.31
N ARG A 104 6.43 -2.70 16.19
CA ARG A 104 5.76 -3.46 17.26
C ARG A 104 6.45 -4.80 17.53
N PHE A 105 6.76 -5.54 16.48
CA PHE A 105 7.47 -6.81 16.59
C PHE A 105 8.80 -6.66 17.33
N PHE A 106 9.64 -5.70 16.94
CA PHE A 106 10.92 -5.50 17.61
C PHE A 106 10.80 -4.99 19.05
N ALA A 107 9.75 -4.23 19.37
CA ALA A 107 9.51 -3.80 20.74
C ALA A 107 9.13 -4.99 21.64
N GLU A 108 8.30 -5.91 21.14
CA GLU A 108 7.93 -7.13 21.85
C GLU A 108 9.14 -8.07 22.04
N GLU A 109 9.92 -8.28 20.98
CA GLU A 109 11.14 -9.08 21.07
C GLU A 109 12.19 -8.46 22.01
N LEU A 110 12.36 -7.14 21.99
CA LEU A 110 13.23 -6.44 22.93
C LEU A 110 12.81 -6.69 24.38
N PHE A 111 11.51 -6.58 24.65
CA PHE A 111 10.96 -6.83 25.98
C PHE A 111 11.20 -8.28 26.43
N ASN A 112 10.98 -9.25 25.54
CA ASN A 112 11.22 -10.67 25.82
C ASN A 112 12.70 -10.94 26.12
N VAL A 113 13.61 -10.38 25.33
CA VAL A 113 15.05 -10.48 25.55
C VAL A 113 15.44 -9.86 26.89
N GLN A 114 14.94 -8.65 27.20
CA GLN A 114 15.21 -7.99 28.47
C GLN A 114 14.72 -8.81 29.67
N GLN A 115 13.53 -9.41 29.57
CA GLN A 115 12.99 -10.28 30.61
C GLN A 115 13.86 -11.53 30.80
N ALA A 116 14.29 -12.16 29.71
CA ALA A 116 15.18 -13.31 29.75
C ALA A 116 16.54 -12.96 30.35
N MET A 117 17.13 -11.82 29.96
CA MET A 117 18.39 -11.33 30.53
C MET A 117 18.28 -11.07 32.03
N ASN A 118 17.19 -10.43 32.48
CA ASN A 118 16.94 -10.21 33.90
C ASN A 118 16.82 -11.54 34.66
N ALA A 119 16.11 -12.53 34.12
CA ALA A 119 15.98 -13.84 34.74
C ALA A 119 17.34 -14.55 34.87
N ILE A 120 18.20 -14.45 33.84
CA ILE A 120 19.57 -14.99 33.86
C ILE A 120 20.42 -14.24 34.89
N ALA A 121 20.34 -12.91 34.94
CA ALA A 121 21.08 -12.08 35.88
C ALA A 121 20.71 -12.38 37.34
N VAL A 122 19.43 -12.59 37.64
CA VAL A 122 18.98 -13.00 38.97
C VAL A 122 19.60 -14.35 39.33
N ARG A 123 19.51 -15.35 38.46
CA ARG A 123 20.11 -16.68 38.70
C ARG A 123 21.62 -16.61 38.88
N PHE A 124 22.31 -15.83 38.06
CA PHE A 124 23.75 -15.64 38.17
C PHE A 124 24.13 -14.99 39.50
N ASN A 125 23.41 -13.96 39.94
CA ASN A 125 23.63 -13.33 41.23
C ASN A 125 23.41 -14.30 42.40
N ASP A 126 22.38 -15.15 42.31
CA ASP A 126 22.14 -16.20 43.32
C ASP A 126 23.30 -17.21 43.36
N GLU A 127 23.79 -17.66 42.19
CA GLU A 127 24.93 -18.57 42.08
C GLU A 127 26.23 -17.94 42.62
N VAL A 128 26.50 -16.67 42.31
CA VAL A 128 27.63 -15.91 42.84
C VAL A 128 27.51 -15.74 44.36
N GLY A 129 26.31 -15.42 44.87
CA GLY A 129 26.04 -15.32 46.29
C GLY A 129 26.37 -16.62 47.03
N ASN A 130 25.90 -17.75 46.50
CA ASN A 130 26.22 -19.08 47.03
C ASN A 130 27.72 -19.39 46.98
N ALA A 131 28.40 -19.01 45.89
CA ALA A 131 29.85 -19.20 45.75
C ALA A 131 30.64 -18.36 46.77
N LEU A 132 30.24 -17.12 47.01
CA LEU A 132 30.84 -16.25 48.03
C LEU A 132 30.60 -16.77 49.45
N GLU A 133 29.43 -17.34 49.74
CA GLU A 133 29.18 -18.01 51.01
C GLU A 133 30.05 -19.26 51.20
N ALA A 134 30.27 -20.04 50.15
CA ALA A 134 31.18 -21.18 50.18
C ALA A 134 32.64 -20.72 50.37
N LEU A 135 33.05 -19.61 49.75
CA LEU A 135 34.37 -19.02 49.89
C LEU A 135 34.72 -18.69 51.35
N LYS A 136 33.76 -18.17 52.12
CA LYS A 136 33.91 -17.85 53.56
C LYS A 136 34.24 -19.08 54.41
N ARG A 137 33.87 -20.28 53.95
CA ARG A 137 34.11 -21.55 54.66
C ARG A 137 35.50 -22.14 54.37
N ILE A 138 36.23 -21.60 53.40
CA ILE A 138 37.58 -22.05 53.06
C ILE A 138 38.56 -21.42 54.05
N GLU A 139 39.22 -22.24 54.86
CA GLU A 139 40.21 -21.76 55.84
C GLU A 139 41.58 -21.43 55.22
N HIS A 140 41.92 -22.08 54.10
CA HIS A 140 43.25 -21.98 53.51
C HIS A 140 43.37 -20.74 52.59
N GLU A 141 44.18 -19.78 52.98
CA GLU A 141 44.25 -18.45 52.35
C GLU A 141 44.56 -18.47 50.84
N ARG A 142 45.52 -19.29 50.40
CA ARG A 142 45.85 -19.42 48.96
C ARG A 142 44.72 -19.99 48.12
N LEU A 143 43.94 -20.93 48.68
CA LEU A 143 42.79 -21.51 47.97
C LEU A 143 41.63 -20.51 47.92
N ARG A 144 41.45 -19.74 49.01
CA ARG A 144 40.48 -18.65 49.05
C ARG A 144 40.77 -17.59 48.00
N ALA A 145 42.00 -17.07 47.94
CA ALA A 145 42.39 -16.05 46.98
C ALA A 145 42.18 -16.49 45.52
N ARG A 146 42.48 -17.76 45.21
CA ARG A 146 42.28 -18.33 43.87
C ARG A 146 40.80 -18.41 43.47
N GLU A 147 39.94 -18.85 44.39
CA GLU A 147 38.50 -18.93 44.10
C GLU A 147 37.84 -17.55 44.07
N GLU A 148 38.33 -16.59 44.86
CA GLU A 148 37.90 -15.20 44.77
C GLU A 148 38.20 -14.60 43.40
N GLU A 149 39.42 -14.78 42.89
CA GLU A 149 39.82 -14.36 41.55
C GLU A 149 38.95 -15.01 40.46
N ARG A 150 38.62 -16.29 40.62
CA ARG A 150 37.75 -17.00 39.68
C ARG A 150 36.31 -16.46 39.69
N ILE A 151 35.75 -16.19 40.86
CA ILE A 151 34.41 -15.59 40.99
C ILE A 151 34.40 -14.19 40.35
N PHE A 152 35.44 -13.38 40.63
CA PHE A 152 35.56 -12.04 40.07
C PHE A 152 35.68 -12.07 38.54
N HIS A 153 36.50 -12.96 37.99
CA HIS A 153 36.62 -13.13 36.55
C HIS A 153 35.31 -13.59 35.88
N ALA A 154 34.57 -14.50 36.53
CA ALA A 154 33.25 -14.91 36.04
C ALA A 154 32.24 -13.76 36.03
N TYR A 155 32.31 -12.89 37.04
CA TYR A 155 31.48 -11.68 37.14
C TYR A 155 31.78 -10.68 36.03
N GLU A 156 33.07 -10.40 35.76
CA GLU A 156 33.48 -9.54 34.64
C GLU A 156 33.01 -10.10 33.30
N LEU A 157 33.24 -11.40 33.06
CA LEU A 157 32.84 -12.06 31.82
C LEU A 157 31.31 -12.00 31.61
N PHE A 158 30.53 -12.12 32.68
CA PHE A 158 29.08 -12.04 32.63
C PHE A 158 28.60 -10.65 32.18
N HIS A 159 29.12 -9.58 32.80
CA HIS A 159 28.78 -8.20 32.42
C HIS A 159 29.20 -7.88 30.99
N ASP A 160 30.41 -8.27 30.61
CA ASP A 160 30.89 -8.16 29.23
C ASP A 160 29.94 -8.83 28.22
N THR A 161 29.39 -9.98 28.60
CA THR A 161 28.49 -10.74 27.74
C THR A 161 27.12 -10.05 27.63
N ILE A 162 26.59 -9.52 28.73
CA ILE A 162 25.36 -8.72 28.74
C ILE A 162 25.50 -7.46 27.88
N ASP A 163 26.61 -6.75 28.00
CA ASP A 163 26.86 -5.53 27.25
C ASP A 163 26.98 -5.81 25.75
N LYS A 164 27.70 -6.88 25.37
CA LYS A 164 27.79 -7.34 23.98
C LYS A 164 26.42 -7.74 23.43
N LEU A 165 25.62 -8.46 24.21
CA LEU A 165 24.29 -8.91 23.79
C LEU A 165 23.35 -7.72 23.57
N THR A 166 23.36 -6.76 24.48
CA THR A 166 22.58 -5.51 24.39
C THR A 166 23.00 -4.68 23.19
N THR A 167 24.31 -4.52 22.98
CA THR A 167 24.87 -3.77 21.84
C THR A 167 24.51 -4.43 20.51
N ASN A 168 24.63 -5.75 20.42
CA ASN A 168 24.27 -6.50 19.23
C ASN A 168 22.78 -6.37 18.91
N PHE A 169 21.92 -6.43 19.92
CA PHE A 169 20.48 -6.27 19.72
C PHE A 169 20.12 -4.86 19.28
N ALA A 170 20.72 -3.83 19.89
CA ALA A 170 20.57 -2.44 19.45
C ALA A 170 21.04 -2.24 18.00
N ASN A 171 22.13 -2.89 17.60
CA ASN A 171 22.63 -2.85 16.22
C ASN A 171 21.67 -3.52 15.22
N ILE A 172 21.08 -4.67 15.57
CA ILE A 172 20.06 -5.34 14.74
C ILE A 172 18.84 -4.44 14.55
N ILE A 173 18.37 -3.78 15.62
CA ILE A 173 17.27 -2.82 15.53
C ILE A 173 17.67 -1.67 14.60
N ASN A 174 18.84 -1.06 14.79
CA ASN A 174 19.28 0.10 14.01
C ASN A 174 19.51 -0.23 12.52
N GLU A 175 20.09 -1.39 12.20
CA GLU A 175 20.22 -1.83 10.80
C GLU A 175 18.85 -2.03 10.16
N SER A 176 17.89 -2.59 10.89
CA SER A 176 16.52 -2.81 10.40
C SER A 176 15.71 -1.52 10.21
N VAL A 177 16.07 -0.42 10.90
CA VAL A 177 15.42 0.89 10.76
C VAL A 177 16.00 1.68 9.58
N THR A 178 17.26 1.43 9.22
CA THR A 178 17.98 2.17 8.17
C THR A 178 17.78 1.59 6.77
N ARG A 179 17.36 0.32 6.64
CA ARG A 179 16.91 -0.30 5.37
C ARG A 179 15.38 -0.27 5.19
#